data_AF-A0A1W9IYJ2-F1
#
_entry.id   AF-A0A1W9IYJ2-F1
#
_cell.length_a   1.000
_cell.length_b   1.000
_cell.length_c   1.000
_cell.angle_alpha   90.00
_cell.angle_beta   90.00
_cell.angle_gamma   90.00
#
_symmetry.space_group_name_H-M   'P 1'
#
loop_
_entity.id
_entity.type
_entity.pdbx_description
1 polymer ?
#
loop_
_entity_poly.entity_id
_entity_poly.type
_entity_poly.pdbx_seq_one_letter_code
_entity_poly.pdbx_strand_id
1 'polypeptide(L)'
;MPRTARASVGDYCYHIINRGNGRAEVFYEDGDHQAFSGLLRQACERMPMRLLAYCLMPNHFHLALWPHHDGDLSRWMHWLLTAHVRRYHRWHDSSGHLWQGRFKAFPIEQDEHLLTVLRYIERNPVRAGFVAQAEAWRWSSAYSWIGPTEESLVQVGLVPRPTPWLSWVNEDAVDSSLEQIRQCVNRGIPFGFFGCVV
;
A
#
# COMPACT_ATOMS: atom_id res chain seq x y z
N MET A 1 -5.72 -27.90 3.99
CA MET A 1 -6.72 -27.73 2.90
C MET A 1 -6.23 -26.66 1.94
N PRO A 2 -6.06 -26.95 0.64
CA PRO A 2 -5.84 -25.90 -0.34
C PRO A 2 -7.14 -25.12 -0.49
N ARG A 3 -7.20 -23.91 0.08
CA ARG A 3 -8.35 -23.01 -0.08
C ARG A 3 -8.27 -22.35 -1.46
N THR A 4 -9.40 -22.34 -2.16
CA THR A 4 -9.62 -21.64 -3.44
C THR A 4 -8.95 -20.27 -3.39
N ALA A 5 -8.06 -20.00 -4.35
CA ALA A 5 -7.57 -18.66 -4.56
C ALA A 5 -8.80 -17.79 -4.82
N ARG A 6 -9.07 -16.80 -3.95
CA ARG A 6 -9.86 -15.65 -4.39
C ARG A 6 -9.00 -14.97 -5.42
N ALA A 7 -9.12 -15.39 -6.68
CA ALA A 7 -8.45 -14.74 -7.79
C ALA A 7 -8.87 -13.27 -7.70
N SER A 8 -7.87 -12.40 -7.58
CA SER A 8 -8.10 -10.96 -7.73
C SER A 8 -8.71 -10.74 -9.11
N VAL A 9 -9.82 -10.04 -9.16
CA VAL A 9 -10.50 -9.69 -10.40
C VAL A 9 -9.73 -8.54 -11.04
N GLY A 10 -9.52 -8.63 -12.35
CA GLY A 10 -8.99 -7.53 -13.15
C GLY A 10 -9.90 -6.31 -13.05
N ASP A 11 -9.32 -5.14 -13.30
CA ASP A 11 -10.04 -3.87 -13.31
C ASP A 11 -10.74 -3.47 -12.00
N TYR A 12 -10.47 -4.15 -10.88
CA TYR A 12 -10.78 -3.66 -9.53
C TYR A 12 -9.53 -3.13 -8.84
N CYS A 13 -9.67 -2.01 -8.12
CA CYS A 13 -8.60 -1.50 -7.26
C CYS A 13 -8.60 -2.23 -5.91
N TYR A 14 -7.43 -2.46 -5.34
CA TYR A 14 -7.27 -3.16 -4.07
C TYR A 14 -6.33 -2.41 -3.11
N HIS A 15 -6.74 -2.32 -1.85
CA HIS A 15 -5.89 -1.93 -0.73
C HIS A 15 -5.12 -3.15 -0.25
N ILE A 16 -3.81 -3.11 -0.44
CA ILE A 16 -2.90 -4.20 -0.09
C ILE A 16 -2.12 -3.85 1.15
N ILE A 17 -2.02 -4.80 2.07
CA ILE A 17 -1.29 -4.63 3.33
C ILE A 17 -0.51 -5.89 3.63
N ASN A 18 0.75 -5.74 4.03
CA ASN A 18 1.49 -6.79 4.71
C ASN A 18 2.31 -6.20 5.86
N ARG A 19 2.50 -6.98 6.92
CA ARG A 19 3.16 -6.56 8.16
C ARG A 19 4.24 -7.56 8.54
N GLY A 20 5.34 -7.06 9.11
CA GLY A 20 6.43 -7.85 9.64
C GLY A 20 5.95 -8.91 10.63
N ASN A 21 6.60 -10.06 10.60
CA ASN A 21 6.28 -11.16 11.49
C ASN A 21 6.42 -10.71 12.96
N GLY A 22 5.45 -11.05 13.80
CA GLY A 22 5.42 -10.57 15.19
C GLY A 22 5.29 -9.04 15.34
N ARG A 23 4.89 -8.31 14.27
CA ARG A 23 4.91 -6.83 14.20
C ARG A 23 6.33 -6.23 14.26
N ALA A 24 7.36 -7.05 14.03
CA ALA A 24 8.74 -6.61 13.96
C ALA A 24 8.92 -5.60 12.82
N GLU A 25 9.92 -4.73 12.99
CA GLU A 25 10.38 -3.86 11.92
C GLU A 25 10.92 -4.70 10.77
N VAL A 26 10.70 -4.19 9.57
CA VAL A 26 11.10 -4.77 8.29
C VAL A 26 12.00 -3.79 7.54
N PHE A 27 11.77 -2.49 7.73
CA PHE A 27 12.62 -1.44 7.18
C PHE A 27 13.26 -0.68 8.35
N TYR A 28 14.54 -0.96 8.61
CA TYR A 28 15.29 -0.40 9.74
C TYR A 28 15.99 0.89 9.35
N GLU A 29 16.48 0.94 8.11
CA GLU A 29 17.23 2.06 7.57
C GLU A 29 16.67 2.53 6.22
N ASP A 30 17.14 3.69 5.77
CA ASP A 30 16.77 4.24 4.46
C ASP A 30 17.10 3.27 3.32
N GLY A 31 18.19 2.50 3.45
CA GLY A 31 18.60 1.48 2.47
C GLY A 31 17.56 0.37 2.27
N ASP A 32 16.84 -0.03 3.33
CA ASP A 32 15.76 -1.03 3.23
C ASP A 32 14.56 -0.47 2.46
N HIS A 33 14.19 0.78 2.74
CA HIS A 33 13.09 1.45 2.05
C HIS A 33 13.42 1.68 0.58
N GLN A 34 14.63 2.17 0.27
CA GLN A 34 15.10 2.34 -1.10
C GLN A 34 15.10 1.03 -1.87
N ALA A 35 15.57 -0.05 -1.24
CA ALA A 35 15.55 -1.37 -1.82
C ALA A 35 14.14 -1.82 -2.19
N PHE A 36 13.18 -1.65 -1.28
CA PHE A 36 11.79 -2.04 -1.53
C PHE A 36 11.15 -1.18 -2.62
N SER A 37 11.37 0.14 -2.61
CA SER A 37 10.92 1.05 -3.67
C SER A 37 11.52 0.69 -5.04
N GLY A 38 12.79 0.28 -5.08
CA GLY A 38 13.42 -0.25 -6.28
C GLY A 38 12.77 -1.55 -6.77
N LEU A 39 12.38 -2.44 -5.86
CA LEU A 39 11.62 -3.65 -6.20
C LEU A 39 10.20 -3.34 -6.68
N LEU A 40 9.53 -2.30 -6.14
CA LEU A 40 8.23 -1.85 -6.66
C LEU A 40 8.36 -1.42 -8.12
N ARG A 41 9.39 -0.63 -8.46
CA ARG A 41 9.68 -0.21 -9.84
C ARG A 41 9.90 -1.41 -10.76
N GLN A 42 10.79 -2.33 -10.36
CA GLN A 42 11.06 -3.54 -11.14
C GLN A 42 9.82 -4.43 -11.29
N ALA A 43 8.95 -4.49 -10.28
CA ALA A 43 7.71 -5.24 -10.36
C ALA A 43 6.78 -4.65 -11.42
N CYS A 44 6.62 -3.32 -11.46
CA CYS A 44 5.84 -2.61 -12.46
C CYS A 44 6.41 -2.75 -13.88
N GLU A 45 7.74 -2.77 -14.04
CA GLU A 45 8.41 -3.01 -15.33
C GLU A 45 8.19 -4.45 -15.83
N ARG A 46 8.27 -5.43 -14.91
CA ARG A 46 8.13 -6.85 -15.24
C ARG A 46 6.69 -7.25 -15.56
N MET A 47 5.75 -6.68 -14.83
CA MET A 47 4.32 -6.91 -14.99
C MET A 47 3.61 -5.57 -14.81
N PRO A 48 3.14 -4.96 -15.92
CA PRO A 48 2.41 -3.70 -15.86
C PRO A 48 1.30 -3.75 -14.82
N MET A 49 1.34 -2.81 -13.89
CA MET A 49 0.41 -2.71 -12.78
C MET A 49 0.16 -1.24 -12.49
N ARG A 50 -1.10 -0.85 -12.39
CA ARG A 50 -1.48 0.50 -11.99
C ARG A 50 -1.31 0.64 -10.48
N LEU A 51 -0.23 1.29 -10.07
CA LEU A 51 0.02 1.66 -8.68
C LEU A 51 -0.55 3.06 -8.43
N LEU A 52 -1.55 3.20 -7.56
CA LEU A 52 -2.25 4.47 -7.31
C LEU A 52 -1.79 5.19 -6.04
N ALA A 53 -1.24 4.47 -5.07
CA ALA A 53 -0.60 5.03 -3.88
C ALA A 53 0.24 3.96 -3.19
N TYR A 54 1.26 4.38 -2.45
CA TYR A 54 2.00 3.50 -1.57
C TYR A 54 2.47 4.22 -0.31
N CYS A 55 2.68 3.47 0.76
CA CYS A 55 3.35 3.94 1.96
C CYS A 55 4.09 2.78 2.62
N LEU A 56 5.40 2.93 2.81
CA LEU A 56 6.25 2.00 3.53
C LEU A 56 6.44 2.54 4.94
N MET A 57 6.00 1.78 5.94
CA MET A 57 6.13 2.06 7.36
C MET A 57 7.14 1.08 7.96
N PRO A 58 7.84 1.40 9.05
CA PRO A 58 8.93 0.56 9.55
C PRO A 58 8.59 -0.94 9.67
N ASN A 59 7.39 -1.29 10.12
CA ASN A 59 6.95 -2.68 10.27
C ASN A 59 5.88 -3.17 9.28
N HIS A 60 5.43 -2.37 8.31
CA HIS A 60 4.40 -2.77 7.35
C HIS A 60 4.38 -1.88 6.11
N PHE A 61 3.64 -2.28 5.08
CA PHE A 61 3.37 -1.38 3.96
C PHE A 61 1.89 -1.36 3.62
N HIS A 62 1.51 -0.31 2.91
CA HIS A 62 0.23 -0.14 2.26
C HIS A 62 0.44 0.15 0.77
N LEU A 63 -0.29 -0.53 -0.12
CA LEU A 63 -0.32 -0.25 -1.56
C LEU A 63 -1.77 -0.12 -2.04
N ALA A 64 -2.04 0.74 -3.00
CA ALA A 64 -3.27 0.72 -3.80
C ALA A 64 -2.93 0.22 -5.21
N LEU A 65 -3.28 -1.03 -5.51
CA LEU A 65 -2.95 -1.69 -6.77
C LEU A 65 -4.21 -1.95 -7.59
N TRP A 66 -4.13 -1.70 -8.89
CA TRP A 66 -5.25 -1.87 -9.81
C TRP A 66 -4.85 -2.79 -10.98
N PRO A 67 -4.96 -4.12 -10.82
CA PRO A 67 -4.64 -5.12 -11.85
C PRO A 67 -5.42 -4.88 -13.14
N HIS A 68 -4.83 -5.26 -14.28
CA HIS A 68 -5.51 -5.24 -15.57
C HIS A 68 -6.34 -6.51 -15.79
N HIS A 69 -5.81 -7.66 -15.38
CA HIS A 69 -6.45 -8.96 -15.61
C HIS A 69 -6.55 -9.79 -14.34
N ASP A 70 -7.42 -10.80 -14.39
CA ASP A 70 -7.59 -11.76 -13.33
C ASP A 70 -6.25 -12.44 -12.96
N GLY A 71 -5.99 -12.48 -11.65
CA GLY A 71 -4.78 -13.06 -11.09
C GLY A 71 -3.49 -12.22 -11.20
N ASP A 72 -3.51 -11.06 -11.88
CA ASP A 72 -2.33 -10.19 -11.97
C ASP A 72 -1.81 -9.79 -10.58
N LEU A 73 -2.71 -9.35 -9.69
CA LEU A 73 -2.34 -8.93 -8.33
C LEU A 73 -1.59 -10.05 -7.58
N SER A 74 -2.07 -11.29 -7.68
CA SER A 74 -1.45 -12.42 -6.98
C SER A 74 -0.06 -12.73 -7.52
N ARG A 75 0.11 -12.74 -8.85
CA ARG A 75 1.42 -12.96 -9.48
C ARG A 75 2.40 -11.83 -9.16
N TRP A 76 1.94 -10.59 -9.25
CA TRP A 76 2.71 -9.39 -8.98
C TRP A 76 3.21 -9.36 -7.52
N MET A 77 2.29 -9.54 -6.55
CA MET A 77 2.64 -9.57 -5.13
C MET A 77 3.53 -10.76 -4.76
N HIS A 78 3.33 -11.92 -5.40
CA HIS A 78 4.19 -13.08 -5.18
C HIS A 78 5.63 -12.77 -5.59
N TRP A 79 5.82 -12.16 -6.76
CA TRP A 79 7.15 -11.77 -7.22
C TRP A 79 7.79 -10.74 -6.28
N LEU A 80 7.09 -9.64 -5.97
CA LEU A 80 7.58 -8.56 -5.11
C LEU A 80 8.05 -9.08 -3.76
N LEU A 81 7.17 -9.81 -3.06
CA LEU A 81 7.47 -10.29 -1.70
C LEU A 81 8.58 -11.34 -1.70
N THR A 82 8.63 -12.20 -2.72
CA THR A 82 9.71 -13.20 -2.84
C THR A 82 11.05 -12.53 -3.10
N ALA A 83 11.10 -11.55 -4.00
CA ALA A 83 12.31 -10.79 -4.29
C ALA A 83 12.78 -10.02 -3.05
N HIS A 84 11.86 -9.38 -2.33
CA HIS A 84 12.16 -8.66 -1.11
C HIS A 84 12.73 -9.57 -0.02
N VAL A 85 12.06 -10.68 0.31
CA VAL A 85 12.51 -11.61 1.36
C VAL A 85 13.90 -12.16 1.05
N ARG A 86 14.16 -12.55 -0.21
CA ARG A 86 15.47 -13.06 -0.63
C ARG A 86 16.56 -12.00 -0.50
N ARG A 87 16.27 -10.75 -0.89
CA ARG A 87 17.21 -9.64 -0.75
C ARG A 87 17.46 -9.33 0.73
N TYR A 88 16.40 -9.20 1.52
CA TYR A 88 16.45 -8.87 2.94
C TYR A 88 17.34 -9.86 3.70
N HIS A 89 17.11 -11.17 3.52
CA HIS A 89 17.90 -12.20 4.20
C HIS A 89 19.37 -12.21 3.77
N ARG A 90 19.66 -11.87 2.51
CA ARG A 90 21.04 -11.73 2.04
C ARG A 90 21.73 -10.50 2.64
N TRP A 91 21.02 -9.39 2.78
CA TRP A 91 21.57 -8.13 3.30
C TRP A 91 21.79 -8.19 4.81
N HIS A 92 20.78 -8.68 5.54
CA HIS A 92 20.77 -8.75 7.01
C HIS A 92 21.33 -10.06 7.58
N ASP A 93 21.93 -10.92 6.76
CA ASP A 93 22.42 -12.27 7.11
C ASP A 93 21.48 -13.04 8.05
N SER A 94 20.22 -13.17 7.62
CA SER A 94 19.12 -13.69 8.45
C SER A 94 18.35 -14.79 7.74
N SER A 95 17.44 -15.45 8.46
CA SER A 95 16.55 -16.47 7.90
C SER A 95 15.19 -16.49 8.61
N GLY A 96 14.22 -17.21 8.04
CA GLY A 96 12.89 -17.40 8.61
C GLY A 96 11.79 -16.57 7.95
N HIS A 97 10.68 -16.36 8.66
CA HIS A 97 9.54 -15.61 8.14
C HIS A 97 9.72 -14.11 8.41
N LEU A 98 9.96 -13.32 7.36
CA LEU A 98 10.01 -11.86 7.46
C LEU A 98 8.61 -11.24 7.63
N TRP A 99 7.64 -11.70 6.84
CA TRP A 99 6.26 -11.22 6.88
C TRP A 99 5.39 -12.14 7.73
N GLN A 100 4.37 -11.58 8.39
CA GLN A 100 3.43 -12.32 9.25
C GLN A 100 2.55 -13.32 8.48
N GLY A 101 2.61 -13.32 7.15
CA GLY A 101 1.95 -14.28 6.28
C GLY A 101 1.71 -13.73 4.89
N ARG A 102 0.61 -14.18 4.28
CA ARG A 102 0.13 -13.65 3.00
C ARG A 102 -0.29 -12.19 3.18
N PHE A 103 -0.09 -11.38 2.14
CA PHE A 103 -0.67 -10.05 2.08
C PHE A 103 -2.20 -10.13 2.18
N LYS A 104 -2.80 -9.10 2.78
CA LYS A 104 -4.24 -8.86 2.73
C LYS A 104 -4.56 -7.99 1.52
N ALA A 105 -5.69 -8.24 0.87
CA ALA A 105 -6.19 -7.45 -0.25
C ALA A 105 -7.67 -7.16 -0.02
N PHE A 106 -8.03 -5.89 -0.02
CA PHE A 106 -9.40 -5.42 0.15
C PHE A 106 -9.82 -4.68 -1.11
N PRO A 107 -10.89 -5.08 -1.81
CA PRO A 107 -11.38 -4.33 -2.96
C PRO A 107 -11.79 -2.91 -2.54
N ILE A 108 -11.55 -1.96 -3.43
CA ILE A 108 -11.89 -0.54 -3.28
C ILE A 108 -12.89 -0.18 -4.37
N GLU A 109 -13.92 0.56 -4.01
CA GLU A 109 -14.91 1.08 -4.97
C GLU A 109 -14.29 2.25 -5.75
N GLN A 110 -14.65 2.38 -7.03
CA GLN A 110 -14.00 3.31 -7.97
C GLN A 110 -14.67 4.70 -7.97
N ASP A 111 -14.97 5.21 -6.78
CA ASP A 111 -15.63 6.49 -6.54
C ASP A 111 -14.86 7.30 -5.46
N GLU A 112 -15.57 8.11 -4.66
CA GLU A 112 -14.98 8.85 -3.53
C GLU A 112 -14.31 7.93 -2.49
N HIS A 113 -14.73 6.67 -2.40
CA HIS A 113 -14.07 5.66 -1.57
C HIS A 113 -12.61 5.45 -2.01
N LEU A 114 -12.31 5.45 -3.32
CA LEU A 114 -10.94 5.37 -3.80
C LEU A 114 -10.10 6.50 -3.23
N LEU A 115 -10.54 7.74 -3.36
CA LEU A 115 -9.82 8.90 -2.85
C LEU A 115 -9.59 8.79 -1.34
N THR A 116 -10.59 8.34 -0.59
CA THR A 116 -10.52 8.13 0.86
C THR A 116 -9.44 7.12 1.23
N VAL A 117 -9.35 6.00 0.50
CA VAL A 117 -8.29 5.00 0.71
C VAL A 117 -6.92 5.54 0.32
N LEU A 118 -6.79 6.25 -0.81
CA LEU A 118 -5.51 6.84 -1.21
C LEU A 118 -5.00 7.84 -0.16
N ARG A 119 -5.89 8.69 0.37
CA ARG A 119 -5.59 9.59 1.50
C ARG A 119 -5.22 8.83 2.76
N TYR A 120 -5.95 7.75 3.09
CA TYR A 120 -5.60 6.91 4.23
C TYR A 120 -4.17 6.35 4.13
N ILE A 121 -3.78 5.87 2.94
CA ILE A 121 -2.45 5.31 2.67
C ILE A 121 -1.39 6.38 2.85
N GLU A 122 -1.55 7.54 2.22
CA GLU A 122 -0.55 8.61 2.23
C GLU A 122 -0.46 9.35 3.58
N ARG A 123 -1.56 9.45 4.33
CA ARG A 123 -1.59 10.06 5.67
C ARG A 123 -1.10 9.13 6.78
N ASN A 124 -0.78 7.87 6.48
CA ASN A 124 -0.37 6.89 7.49
C ASN A 124 0.84 7.34 8.34
N PRO A 125 1.90 7.93 7.77
CA PRO A 125 3.05 8.44 8.54
C PRO A 125 2.69 9.56 9.51
N VAL A 126 1.78 10.46 9.10
CA VAL A 126 1.26 11.55 9.96
C VAL A 126 0.51 10.98 11.14
N ARG A 127 -0.40 10.02 10.87
CA ARG A 127 -1.20 9.37 11.92
C ARG A 127 -0.35 8.57 12.91
N ALA A 128 0.75 7.99 12.45
CA ALA A 128 1.69 7.27 13.29
C ALA A 128 2.66 8.20 14.04
N GLY A 129 2.59 9.52 13.82
CA GLY A 129 3.42 10.52 14.47
C GLY A 129 4.86 10.60 13.95
N PHE A 130 5.16 10.00 12.80
CA PHE A 130 6.50 10.06 12.21
C PHE A 130 6.81 11.41 11.58
N VAL A 131 5.81 12.09 11.02
CA VAL A 131 5.94 13.38 10.35
C VAL A 131 4.71 14.25 10.58
N ALA A 132 4.85 15.57 10.47
CA ALA A 132 3.73 16.50 10.63
C ALA A 132 2.88 16.65 9.35
N GLN A 133 3.47 16.40 8.18
CA GLN A 133 2.84 16.52 6.86
C GLN A 133 3.17 15.26 6.05
N ALA A 134 2.23 14.75 5.26
CA ALA A 134 2.34 13.47 4.57
C ALA A 134 3.53 13.40 3.61
N GLU A 135 3.74 14.48 2.84
CA GLU A 135 4.83 14.62 1.88
C GLU A 135 6.22 14.66 2.53
N ALA A 136 6.33 14.87 3.85
CA ALA A 136 7.62 14.80 4.54
C ALA A 136 8.11 13.35 4.71
N TRP A 137 7.24 12.35 4.52
CA TRP A 137 7.63 10.94 4.56
C TRP A 137 8.06 10.44 3.18
N ARG A 138 9.37 10.40 2.96
CA ARG A 138 10.01 10.02 1.69
C ARG A 138 9.63 8.64 1.15
N TRP A 139 9.17 7.73 2.03
CA TRP A 139 8.83 6.35 1.69
C TRP A 139 7.33 6.17 1.39
N SER A 140 6.68 7.22 0.87
CA SER A 140 5.29 7.18 0.43
C SER A 140 5.10 7.90 -0.90
N SER A 141 3.98 7.62 -1.57
CA SER A 141 3.56 8.38 -2.75
C SER A 141 3.30 9.84 -2.45
N ALA A 142 3.00 10.20 -1.18
CA ALA A 142 2.83 11.60 -0.78
C ALA A 142 4.04 12.46 -1.17
N TYR A 143 5.25 11.92 -0.99
CA TYR A 143 6.52 12.57 -1.32
C TYR A 143 6.68 12.83 -2.83
N SER A 144 6.10 12.01 -3.70
CA SER A 144 6.20 12.25 -5.15
C SER A 144 5.41 13.46 -5.64
N TRP A 145 4.41 13.93 -4.88
CA TRP A 145 3.58 15.08 -5.28
C TRP A 145 4.28 16.44 -5.15
N ILE A 146 5.40 16.50 -4.42
CA ILE A 146 6.24 17.72 -4.32
C ILE A 146 7.41 17.72 -5.31
N GLY A 147 7.64 16.61 -6.03
CA GLY A 147 8.72 16.44 -6.99
C GLY A 147 8.25 16.42 -8.44
N PRO A 148 9.19 16.28 -9.40
CA PRO A 148 8.84 16.13 -10.81
C PRO A 148 8.03 14.84 -11.04
N THR A 149 6.92 14.96 -11.77
CA THR A 149 5.96 13.87 -12.01
C THR A 149 6.54 12.71 -12.81
N GLU A 150 7.56 12.95 -13.63
CA GLU A 150 8.21 11.96 -14.51
C GLU A 150 8.93 10.84 -13.75
N GLU A 151 9.28 11.06 -12.48
CA GLU A 151 9.93 10.06 -11.63
C GLU A 151 8.94 9.26 -10.78
N SER A 152 7.66 9.63 -10.82
CA SER A 152 6.63 9.02 -9.99
C SER A 152 6.28 7.62 -10.50
N LEU A 153 6.30 6.65 -9.59
CA LEU A 153 5.74 5.31 -9.82
C LEU A 153 4.20 5.30 -9.83
N VAL A 154 3.59 6.40 -9.39
CA VAL A 154 2.15 6.49 -9.16
C VAL A 154 1.46 6.93 -10.43
N GLN A 155 0.50 6.12 -10.87
CA GLN A 155 -0.37 6.44 -11.98
C GLN A 155 -1.58 7.25 -11.48
N VAL A 156 -2.06 8.15 -12.34
CA VAL A 156 -3.33 8.84 -12.10
C VAL A 156 -4.46 7.84 -12.30
N GLY A 157 -5.31 7.65 -11.28
CA GLY A 157 -6.48 6.76 -11.35
C GLY A 157 -7.61 7.36 -12.19
N LEU A 158 -8.75 6.65 -12.28
CA LEU A 158 -9.93 7.17 -12.99
C LEU A 158 -10.60 8.33 -12.27
N VAL A 159 -10.58 8.29 -10.93
CA VAL A 159 -11.17 9.35 -10.12
C VAL A 159 -10.13 10.47 -9.98
N PRO A 160 -10.41 11.68 -10.49
CA PRO A 160 -9.50 12.81 -10.36
C PRO A 160 -9.28 13.14 -8.88
N ARG A 161 -8.01 13.32 -8.50
CA ARG A 161 -7.68 13.79 -7.15
C ARG A 161 -8.09 15.27 -7.01
N PRO A 162 -8.69 15.69 -5.89
CA PRO A 162 -8.93 17.10 -5.62
C PRO A 162 -7.60 17.87 -5.66
N THR A 163 -7.66 19.13 -6.11
CA THR A 163 -6.48 20.00 -6.20
C THR A 163 -6.64 21.16 -5.23
N PRO A 164 -5.65 21.45 -4.35
CA PRO A 164 -4.40 20.71 -4.16
C PRO A 164 -4.57 19.42 -3.34
N TRP A 165 -4.11 18.29 -3.89
CA TRP A 165 -4.25 16.96 -3.28
C TRP A 165 -3.64 16.87 -1.89
N LEU A 166 -2.40 17.38 -1.73
CA LEU A 166 -1.69 17.33 -0.44
C LEU A 166 -2.40 18.11 0.66
N SER A 167 -3.10 19.21 0.34
CA SER A 167 -3.88 19.92 1.35
C SER A 167 -5.01 19.04 1.88
N TRP A 168 -5.73 18.36 0.99
CA TRP A 168 -6.77 17.41 1.39
C TRP A 168 -6.21 16.22 2.17
N VAL A 169 -5.05 15.68 1.76
CA VAL A 169 -4.36 14.62 2.52
C VAL A 169 -3.99 15.10 3.92
N ASN A 170 -3.53 16.34 4.07
CA ASN A 170 -3.04 16.90 5.32
C ASN A 170 -4.13 17.48 6.24
N GLU A 171 -5.35 17.68 5.77
CA GLU A 171 -6.49 18.10 6.61
C GLU A 171 -6.76 17.14 7.77
N ASP A 172 -6.93 17.69 8.98
CA ASP A 172 -7.45 16.99 10.16
C ASP A 172 -8.96 16.80 10.03
N ALA A 173 -9.38 15.82 9.21
CA ALA A 173 -10.78 15.44 9.18
C ALA A 173 -11.06 14.40 10.27
N VAL A 174 -12.10 14.64 11.08
CA VAL A 174 -12.84 13.57 11.79
C VAL A 174 -13.64 12.81 10.74
N ASP A 175 -12.94 12.14 9.84
CA ASP A 175 -13.54 11.41 8.73
C ASP A 175 -13.89 10.02 9.25
N SER A 176 -15.17 9.81 9.57
CA SER A 176 -15.70 8.52 10.03
C SER A 176 -15.31 7.39 9.07
N SER A 177 -15.19 7.69 7.78
CA SER A 177 -14.74 6.78 6.73
C SER A 177 -13.30 6.32 6.94
N LEU A 178 -12.38 7.20 7.35
CA LEU A 178 -10.99 6.84 7.64
C LEU A 178 -10.88 5.93 8.87
N GLU A 179 -11.70 6.17 9.89
CA GLU A 179 -11.74 5.31 11.08
C GLU A 179 -12.35 3.94 10.76
N GLN A 180 -13.37 3.89 9.91
CA GLN A 180 -13.92 2.62 9.41
C GLN A 180 -12.90 1.85 8.55
N ILE A 181 -12.17 2.50 7.63
CA ILE A 181 -11.05 1.85 6.89
C ILE A 181 -10.05 1.27 7.87
N ARG A 182 -9.68 2.02 8.91
CA ARG A 182 -8.77 1.55 9.95
C ARG A 182 -9.30 0.33 10.69
N GLN A 183 -10.57 0.34 11.10
CA GLN A 183 -11.20 -0.80 11.77
C GLN A 183 -11.18 -2.03 10.88
N CYS A 184 -11.50 -1.86 9.60
CA CYS A 184 -11.42 -2.89 8.57
C CYS A 184 -10.01 -3.48 8.45
N VAL A 185 -8.98 -2.63 8.35
CA VAL A 185 -7.57 -3.03 8.32
C VAL A 185 -7.17 -3.83 9.56
N ASN A 186 -7.55 -3.35 10.75
CA ASN A 186 -7.24 -3.99 12.03
C ASN A 186 -7.93 -5.34 12.17
N ARG A 187 -9.21 -5.43 11.79
CA ARG A 187 -10.02 -6.66 11.83
C ARG A 187 -9.68 -7.61 10.68
N GLY A 188 -9.00 -7.14 9.64
CA GLY A 188 -8.72 -7.93 8.45
C GLY A 188 -9.95 -8.18 7.58
N ILE A 189 -10.93 -7.27 7.61
CA ILE A 189 -12.17 -7.34 6.83
C ILE A 189 -12.21 -6.22 5.77
N PRO A 190 -12.81 -6.44 4.59
CA PRO A 190 -12.97 -5.41 3.59
C PRO A 190 -13.88 -4.28 4.06
N PHE A 191 -13.57 -3.06 3.64
CA PHE A 191 -14.46 -1.90 3.76
C PHE A 191 -15.68 -2.05 2.86
N GLY A 192 -16.86 -1.64 3.33
CA GLY A 192 -18.12 -1.73 2.59
C GLY A 192 -18.83 -3.10 2.59
N PHE A 193 -18.19 -4.20 3.00
CA PHE A 193 -18.83 -5.53 3.06
C PHE A 193 -19.39 -5.84 4.47
N PHE A 194 -20.72 -5.74 4.64
CA PHE A 194 -21.59 -6.31 5.70
C PHE A 194 -21.10 -6.43 7.17
N GLY A 195 -20.00 -5.80 7.58
CA GLY A 195 -19.43 -5.97 8.93
C GLY A 195 -18.47 -4.86 9.37
N CYS A 196 -18.29 -3.84 8.53
CA CYS A 196 -17.59 -2.59 8.86
C CYS A 196 -18.58 -1.42 8.77
N VAL A 197 -19.84 -1.66 9.13
CA VAL A 197 -20.87 -0.64 9.33
C VAL A 197 -21.51 -0.95 10.66
N VAL A 198 -21.11 -0.20 11.70
CA VAL A 198 -21.94 0.08 12.87
C VAL A 198 -21.59 1.48 13.37
#